data_AF-A0A963TVV1-F1
#
_entry.id   AF-A0A963TVV1-F1
#
_cell.length_a   1.000
_cell.length_b   1.000
_cell.length_c   1.000
_cell.angle_alpha   90.00
_cell.angle_beta   90.00
_cell.angle_gamma   90.00
#
_symmetry.space_group_name_H-M   'P 1'
#
loop_
_entity.id
_entity.type
_entity.pdbx_description
1 polymer ?
#
loop_
_entity_poly.entity_id
_entity_poly.type
_entity_poly.pdbx_seq_one_letter_code
_entity_poly.pdbx_strand_id
1 'polypeptide(L)'
;MPEEHHQPTLLADYAPYPFSVTEVDLTFRLDPHATRVIARIGFAPNPEVPGRHDFRLDGEKLRLISARIDGQEVRPGIDESGLTLAADDLPEGPFTWEAEVEIDPAANTALEGLYMSGGIYCTQCEAEGFRRITFYPDRPDVMAPFRVRIESDLPVLLSNGNPTASGAGWANWTDPWKKPAYLFALVAGDLVAVHDSFITRSGRKVALAIWVRRGDEDRCAYAMDSLKRSMKWDEDTYGREYDLEVFNIVAVDDFNMGAMENKGLNIFNSKLVLASPETATDLDFERIEGVIAHEYFHNWTGNRITCRDWFQLCLKEGLTVFRDQQFSSD
;
A
#
# COMPACT_ATOMS: atom_id res chain seq x y z
N MET A 1 -5.34 27.14 -23.11
CA MET A 1 -4.57 26.73 -21.93
C MET A 1 -3.23 26.25 -22.48
N PRO A 2 -2.08 26.83 -22.12
CA PRO A 2 -0.82 26.19 -22.44
C PRO A 2 -0.83 24.83 -21.75
N GLU A 3 -0.49 23.76 -22.47
CA GLU A 3 -0.18 22.47 -21.83
C GLU A 3 1.02 22.71 -20.92
N GLU A 4 0.80 22.70 -19.60
CA GLU A 4 1.90 22.56 -18.65
C GLU A 4 2.47 21.16 -18.85
N HIS A 5 3.49 21.06 -19.70
CA HIS A 5 4.25 19.83 -19.82
C HIS A 5 4.94 19.58 -18.49
N HIS A 6 4.64 18.43 -17.85
CA HIS A 6 5.40 17.93 -16.71
C HIS A 6 6.89 18.05 -17.00
N GLN A 7 7.61 18.78 -16.15
CA GLN A 7 9.05 18.89 -16.30
C GLN A 7 9.70 17.52 -16.04
N PRO A 8 10.70 17.12 -16.85
CA PRO A 8 11.38 15.86 -16.63
C PRO A 8 12.07 15.87 -15.27
N THR A 9 11.84 14.83 -14.48
CA THR A 9 12.64 14.57 -13.27
C THR A 9 13.95 13.91 -13.69
N LEU A 10 15.08 14.34 -13.13
CA LEU A 10 16.40 13.77 -13.43
C LEU A 10 16.96 13.05 -12.20
N LEU A 11 17.55 11.86 -12.40
CA LEU A 11 18.23 11.11 -11.34
C LEU A 11 19.34 11.93 -10.65
N ALA A 12 20.01 12.81 -11.40
CA ALA A 12 21.08 13.65 -10.89
C ALA A 12 20.60 14.69 -9.85
N ASP A 13 19.31 15.01 -9.85
CA ASP A 13 18.69 16.02 -8.99
C ASP A 13 18.13 15.43 -7.70
N TYR A 14 18.37 14.13 -7.43
CA TYR A 14 17.96 13.52 -6.17
C TYR A 14 18.54 14.28 -4.97
N ALA A 15 17.64 14.68 -4.07
CA ALA A 15 17.95 15.18 -2.74
C ALA A 15 17.07 14.46 -1.70
N PRO A 16 17.59 14.12 -0.51
CA PRO A 16 16.77 13.56 0.56
C PRO A 16 15.63 14.52 0.95
N TYR A 17 14.49 13.96 1.39
CA TYR A 17 13.39 14.79 1.87
C TYR A 17 13.79 15.54 3.16
N PRO A 18 13.48 16.85 3.32
CA PRO A 18 13.97 17.65 4.46
C PRO A 18 13.39 17.26 5.82
N PHE A 19 12.38 16.40 5.87
CA PHE A 19 11.76 15.94 7.10
C PHE A 19 11.76 14.41 7.16
N SER A 20 11.95 13.84 8.34
CA SER A 20 11.69 12.42 8.59
C SER A 20 10.25 12.22 9.05
N VAL A 21 9.58 11.20 8.54
CA VAL A 21 8.26 10.77 9.04
C VAL A 21 8.48 9.75 10.15
N THR A 22 7.91 10.01 11.31
CA THR A 22 8.10 9.20 12.53
C THR A 22 7.00 8.17 12.72
N GLU A 23 5.76 8.55 12.43
CA GLU A 23 4.57 7.69 12.45
C GLU A 23 3.46 8.27 11.56
N VAL A 24 2.59 7.39 11.06
CA VAL A 24 1.43 7.74 10.25
C VAL A 24 0.17 7.10 10.85
N ASP A 25 -0.74 7.92 11.36
CA ASP A 25 -2.06 7.52 11.82
C ASP A 25 -3.12 7.98 10.81
N LEU A 26 -3.86 7.03 10.23
CA LEU A 26 -4.92 7.29 9.28
C LEU A 26 -6.25 6.77 9.81
N THR A 27 -7.30 7.58 9.65
CA THR A 27 -8.68 7.12 9.81
C THR A 27 -9.44 7.37 8.51
N PHE A 28 -10.02 6.31 7.97
CA PHE A 28 -10.88 6.33 6.80
C PHE A 28 -12.33 6.19 7.22
N ARG A 29 -13.18 7.14 6.84
CA ARG A 29 -14.63 6.99 6.91
C ARG A 29 -15.13 6.77 5.50
N LEU A 30 -15.41 5.51 5.17
CA LEU A 30 -15.69 5.13 3.80
C LEU A 30 -17.10 5.58 3.39
N ASP A 31 -17.14 6.34 2.32
CA ASP A 31 -18.34 6.68 1.55
C ASP A 31 -17.96 6.67 0.07
N PRO A 32 -18.76 6.09 -0.84
CA PRO A 32 -18.35 5.94 -2.24
C PRO A 32 -18.05 7.26 -2.93
N HIS A 33 -18.68 8.37 -2.51
CA HIS A 33 -18.55 9.68 -3.12
C HIS A 33 -17.94 10.76 -2.23
N ALA A 34 -17.85 10.50 -0.93
CA ALA A 34 -17.38 11.47 0.06
C ALA A 34 -16.55 10.80 1.18
N THR A 35 -15.64 9.89 0.81
CA THR A 35 -14.76 9.26 1.79
C THR A 35 -13.93 10.32 2.51
N ARG A 36 -13.96 10.31 3.84
CA ARG A 36 -13.17 11.21 4.69
C ARG A 36 -11.88 10.52 5.09
N VAL A 37 -10.75 11.16 4.83
CA VAL A 37 -9.44 10.69 5.26
C VAL A 37 -8.89 11.67 6.27
N ILE A 38 -8.76 11.21 7.52
CA ILE A 38 -8.13 11.97 8.61
C ILE A 38 -6.72 11.43 8.77
N ALA A 39 -5.73 12.26 8.46
CA ALA A 39 -4.33 11.96 8.62
C ALA A 39 -3.75 12.72 9.82
N ARG A 40 -3.03 12.00 10.67
CA ARG A 40 -2.20 12.54 11.75
C ARG A 40 -0.81 11.96 11.59
N ILE A 41 0.17 12.80 11.28
CA ILE A 41 1.51 12.36 10.84
C ILE A 41 2.56 13.10 11.64
N GLY A 42 3.43 12.35 12.32
CA GLY A 42 4.55 12.92 13.06
C GLY A 42 5.74 13.21 12.15
N PHE A 43 6.20 14.45 12.13
CA PHE A 43 7.39 14.88 11.39
C PHE A 43 8.50 15.33 12.33
N ALA A 44 9.75 15.14 11.90
CA ALA A 44 10.93 15.71 12.54
C ALA A 44 11.89 16.27 11.49
N PRO A 45 12.69 17.31 11.81
CA PRO A 45 13.76 17.76 10.91
C PRO A 45 14.69 16.61 10.52
N ASN A 46 15.01 16.46 9.23
CA ASN A 46 15.95 15.45 8.78
C ASN A 46 17.40 15.89 9.06
N PRO A 47 18.17 15.17 9.89
CA PRO A 47 19.57 15.51 10.17
C PRO A 47 20.49 15.51 8.93
N GLU A 48 20.10 14.80 7.86
CA GLU A 48 20.85 14.76 6.60
C GLU A 48 20.66 16.03 5.74
N VAL A 49 19.64 16.84 6.03
CA VAL A 49 19.30 18.06 5.28
C VAL A 49 19.23 19.24 6.26
N PRO A 50 20.37 19.79 6.72
CA PRO A 50 20.38 20.83 7.73
C PRO A 50 19.73 22.13 7.24
N GLY A 51 19.24 22.93 8.19
CA GLY A 51 18.57 24.20 7.92
C GLY A 51 17.05 24.10 8.04
N ARG A 52 16.37 25.24 7.85
CA ARG A 52 14.91 25.29 7.76
C ARG A 52 14.52 25.15 6.28
N HIS A 53 13.51 24.36 6.02
CA HIS A 53 13.00 24.07 4.68
C HIS A 53 11.49 24.24 4.66
N ASP A 54 10.94 24.61 3.51
CA ASP A 54 9.49 24.64 3.34
C ASP A 54 8.92 23.22 3.48
N PHE A 55 7.77 23.12 4.13
CA PHE A 55 7.08 21.85 4.30
C PHE A 55 6.16 21.60 3.11
N ARG A 56 6.66 20.78 2.18
CA ARG A 56 5.96 20.38 0.97
C ARG A 56 5.37 18.98 1.13
N LEU A 57 4.07 18.85 0.89
CA LEU A 57 3.39 17.56 0.79
C LEU A 57 2.72 17.44 -0.58
N ASP A 58 2.85 16.28 -1.21
CA ASP A 58 2.20 15.97 -2.47
C ASP A 58 0.72 15.70 -2.24
N GLY A 59 -0.12 16.13 -3.17
CA GLY A 59 -1.56 15.91 -3.12
C GLY A 59 -2.23 16.16 -4.46
N GLU A 60 -3.08 15.25 -4.92
CA GLU A 60 -3.79 15.38 -6.19
C GLU A 60 -5.28 15.04 -6.00
N LYS A 61 -6.17 15.87 -6.55
CA LYS A 61 -7.63 15.69 -6.50
C LYS A 61 -8.20 15.51 -5.09
N LEU A 62 -7.58 16.18 -4.12
CA LEU A 62 -8.03 16.20 -2.73
C LEU A 62 -8.87 17.44 -2.45
N ARG A 63 -10.03 17.27 -1.82
CA ARG A 63 -10.75 18.38 -1.20
C ARG A 63 -10.25 18.55 0.22
N LEU A 64 -9.41 19.55 0.50
CA LEU A 64 -8.95 19.86 1.87
C LEU A 64 -10.11 20.45 2.71
N ILE A 65 -10.34 19.90 3.90
CA ILE A 65 -11.34 20.42 4.86
C ILE A 65 -10.67 21.13 6.02
N SER A 66 -9.64 20.54 6.60
CA SER A 66 -8.90 21.17 7.68
C SER A 66 -7.44 20.76 7.67
N ALA A 67 -6.59 21.65 8.16
CA ALA A 67 -5.16 21.45 8.27
C ALA A 67 -4.68 22.06 9.59
N ARG A 68 -3.84 21.34 10.33
CA ARG A 68 -3.29 21.78 11.62
C ARG A 68 -1.84 21.34 11.78
N ILE A 69 -1.11 22.12 12.56
CA ILE A 69 0.17 21.71 13.14
C ILE A 69 0.02 21.79 14.66
N ASP A 70 0.28 20.67 15.34
CA ASP A 70 0.16 20.54 16.80
C ASP A 70 -1.19 21.05 17.34
N GLY A 71 -2.28 20.67 16.66
CA GLY A 71 -3.64 21.09 16.99
C GLY A 71 -4.03 22.51 16.57
N GLN A 72 -3.07 23.36 16.16
CA GLN A 72 -3.31 24.74 15.72
C GLN A 72 -3.62 24.80 14.24
N GLU A 73 -4.69 25.51 13.85
CA GLU A 73 -5.10 25.65 12.44
C GLU A 73 -4.02 26.39 11.63
N VAL A 74 -3.70 25.85 10.46
CA VAL A 74 -2.76 26.45 9.51
C VAL A 74 -3.41 26.61 8.14
N ARG A 75 -2.89 27.53 7.33
CA ARG A 75 -3.37 27.82 5.98
C ARG A 75 -2.24 27.61 4.97
N PRO A 76 -2.03 26.37 4.49
CA PRO A 76 -1.00 26.11 3.50
C PRO A 76 -1.35 26.78 2.16
N GLY A 77 -0.31 27.15 1.39
CA GLY A 77 -0.49 27.41 -0.03
C GLY A 77 -0.78 26.09 -0.75
N ILE A 78 -1.76 26.07 -1.65
CA ILE A 78 -2.17 24.86 -2.37
C ILE A 78 -2.04 25.13 -3.86
N ASP A 79 -1.43 24.18 -4.57
CA ASP A 79 -1.34 24.13 -6.03
C ASP A 79 -1.84 22.78 -6.55
N GLU A 80 -1.72 22.54 -7.86
CA GLU A 80 -2.23 21.32 -8.48
C GLU A 80 -1.53 20.03 -8.03
N SER A 81 -0.31 20.15 -7.50
CA SER A 81 0.54 19.03 -7.12
C SER A 81 0.63 18.82 -5.60
N GLY A 82 0.00 19.67 -4.79
CA GLY A 82 -0.02 19.51 -3.34
C GLY A 82 -0.11 20.81 -2.56
N LEU A 83 0.50 20.80 -1.38
CA LEU A 83 0.48 21.93 -0.45
C LEU A 83 1.87 22.28 0.09
N THR A 84 2.06 23.55 0.43
CA THR A 84 3.30 24.09 0.98
C THR A 84 3.03 25.01 2.17
N LEU A 85 3.79 24.83 3.26
CA LEU A 85 3.93 25.81 4.34
C LEU A 85 5.36 26.35 4.35
N ALA A 86 5.50 27.67 4.52
CA ALA A 86 6.81 28.30 4.57
C ALA A 86 7.60 27.80 5.78
N ALA A 87 8.91 27.64 5.61
CA ALA A 87 9.80 27.15 6.65
C ALA A 87 9.67 27.95 7.96
N ASP A 88 9.42 29.26 7.85
CA ASP A 88 9.27 30.18 8.97
C ASP A 88 8.01 29.96 9.82
N ASP A 89 6.96 29.40 9.21
CA ASP A 89 5.69 29.10 9.87
C ASP A 89 5.68 27.74 10.59
N LEU A 90 6.77 26.97 10.47
CA LEU A 90 6.90 25.65 11.09
C LEU A 90 7.57 25.71 12.47
N PRO A 91 7.23 24.80 13.39
CA PRO A 91 7.99 24.60 14.62
C PRO A 91 9.48 24.30 14.35
N GLU A 92 10.37 24.71 15.26
CA GLU A 92 11.82 24.45 15.13
C GLU A 92 12.19 22.96 15.29
N GLY A 93 11.34 22.18 15.96
CA GLY A 93 11.57 20.78 16.29
C GLY A 93 10.54 19.83 15.66
N PRO A 94 10.42 18.60 16.17
CA PRO A 94 9.36 17.69 15.78
C PRO A 94 7.98 18.29 15.98
N PHE A 95 7.06 18.00 15.05
CA PHE A 95 5.69 18.48 15.08
C PHE A 95 4.74 17.43 14.51
N THR A 96 3.46 17.57 14.81
CA THR A 96 2.42 16.75 14.19
C THR A 96 1.68 17.53 13.13
N TRP A 97 1.69 17.02 11.90
CA TRP A 97 0.77 17.45 10.86
C TRP A 97 -0.57 16.72 11.01
N GLU A 98 -1.66 17.45 10.91
CA GLU A 98 -3.01 16.88 10.93
C GLU A 98 -3.82 17.46 9.78
N ALA A 99 -4.43 16.59 8.97
CA ALA A 99 -5.29 17.00 7.88
C ALA A 99 -6.56 16.14 7.81
N GLU A 100 -7.65 16.77 7.41
CA GLU A 100 -8.84 16.05 6.95
C GLU A 100 -9.11 16.43 5.50
N VAL A 101 -9.15 15.41 4.63
CA VAL A 101 -9.49 15.56 3.22
C VAL A 101 -10.72 14.72 2.88
N GLU A 102 -11.34 15.05 1.76
CA GLU A 102 -12.38 14.23 1.15
C GLU A 102 -12.00 13.86 -0.28
N ILE A 103 -12.33 12.63 -0.63
CA ILE A 103 -12.09 12.01 -1.94
C ILE A 103 -13.36 11.27 -2.40
N ASP A 104 -13.48 11.06 -3.72
CA ASP A 104 -14.61 10.36 -4.36
C ASP A 104 -14.12 9.06 -5.04
N PRO A 105 -14.05 7.93 -4.29
CA PRO A 105 -13.60 6.64 -4.83
C PRO A 105 -14.42 6.14 -6.02
N ALA A 106 -15.73 6.40 -6.05
CA ALA A 106 -16.61 5.95 -7.12
C ALA A 106 -16.40 6.74 -8.42
N ALA A 107 -15.98 8.00 -8.35
CA ALA A 107 -15.59 8.78 -9.52
C ALA A 107 -14.15 8.51 -10.00
N ASN A 108 -13.34 7.75 -9.24
CA ASN A 108 -11.94 7.50 -9.55
C ASN A 108 -11.75 6.40 -10.61
N THR A 109 -11.99 6.73 -11.87
CA THR A 109 -11.83 5.80 -13.00
C THR A 109 -10.36 5.56 -13.40
N ALA A 110 -9.40 6.22 -12.75
CA ALA A 110 -7.98 6.02 -13.01
C ALA A 110 -7.43 4.76 -12.33
N LEU A 111 -8.15 4.23 -11.33
CA LEU A 111 -7.73 3.08 -10.51
C LEU A 111 -6.38 3.30 -9.81
N GLU A 112 -6.16 4.53 -9.33
CA GLU A 112 -4.95 4.99 -8.63
C GLU A 112 -5.36 5.81 -7.40
N GLY A 113 -4.77 5.54 -6.23
CA GLY A 113 -5.27 5.97 -4.92
C GLY A 113 -6.37 5.03 -4.43
N LEU A 114 -7.39 5.54 -3.75
CA LEU A 114 -8.58 4.79 -3.33
C LEU A 114 -9.66 4.85 -4.41
N TYR A 115 -10.22 3.71 -4.81
CA TYR A 115 -11.26 3.61 -5.83
C TYR A 115 -12.22 2.43 -5.57
N MET A 116 -13.24 2.31 -6.41
CA MET A 116 -14.22 1.21 -6.38
C MET A 116 -13.98 0.19 -7.51
N SER A 117 -13.95 -1.10 -7.15
CA SER A 117 -13.89 -2.24 -8.09
C SER A 117 -15.05 -3.19 -7.80
N GLY A 118 -16.09 -3.20 -8.64
CA GLY A 118 -17.25 -4.09 -8.45
C GLY A 118 -17.91 -4.03 -7.07
N GLY A 119 -17.98 -2.86 -6.42
CA GLY A 119 -18.53 -2.68 -5.07
C GLY A 119 -17.54 -2.89 -3.91
N ILE A 120 -16.27 -3.16 -4.22
CA ILE A 120 -15.17 -3.27 -3.26
C ILE A 120 -14.36 -1.97 -3.30
N TYR A 121 -14.08 -1.39 -2.13
CA TYR A 121 -13.03 -0.38 -2.01
C TYR A 121 -11.68 -1.07 -2.11
N CYS A 122 -10.81 -0.58 -2.98
CA CYS A 122 -9.42 -1.04 -3.05
C CYS A 122 -8.50 0.12 -3.39
N THR A 123 -7.22 -0.06 -3.10
CA THR A 123 -6.19 0.95 -3.32
C THR A 123 -5.12 0.46 -4.28
N GLN A 124 -4.57 1.36 -5.07
CA GLN A 124 -3.32 1.17 -5.81
C GLN A 124 -2.46 2.42 -5.61
N CYS A 125 -1.33 2.28 -4.91
CA CYS A 125 -0.50 3.41 -4.51
C CYS A 125 0.83 3.48 -5.27
N GLU A 126 1.31 2.40 -5.88
CA GLU A 126 2.50 2.46 -6.73
C GLU A 126 2.16 3.06 -8.11
N ALA A 127 2.95 4.01 -8.63
CA ALA A 127 4.17 4.59 -8.02
C ALA A 127 3.89 5.77 -7.08
N GLU A 128 2.88 6.58 -7.39
CA GLU A 128 2.64 7.87 -6.76
C GLU A 128 1.14 8.10 -6.53
N GLY A 129 0.42 7.02 -6.18
CA GLY A 129 -1.03 7.05 -5.99
C GLY A 129 -1.46 7.43 -4.57
N PHE A 130 -0.56 7.40 -3.59
CA PHE A 130 -0.93 7.70 -2.20
C PHE A 130 -1.27 9.19 -2.01
N ARG A 131 -0.66 10.09 -2.79
CA ARG A 131 -1.02 11.53 -2.84
C ARG A 131 -2.47 11.79 -3.31
N ARG A 132 -3.17 10.78 -3.83
CA ARG A 132 -4.60 10.84 -4.18
C ARG A 132 -5.52 10.38 -3.05
N ILE A 133 -4.94 10.05 -1.90
CA ILE A 133 -5.64 9.63 -0.68
C ILE A 133 -5.56 10.71 0.40
N THR A 134 -4.36 11.24 0.64
CA THR A 134 -4.10 12.35 1.57
C THR A 134 -2.82 13.07 1.18
N PHE A 135 -2.59 14.26 1.73
CA PHE A 135 -1.31 14.96 1.59
C PHE A 135 -0.18 14.19 2.28
N TYR A 136 0.90 13.89 1.55
CA TYR A 136 2.03 13.09 2.03
C TYR A 136 3.30 13.39 1.21
N PRO A 137 4.53 13.24 1.75
CA PRO A 137 5.74 13.22 0.90
C PRO A 137 5.80 11.90 0.13
N ASP A 138 5.16 11.84 -1.04
CA ASP A 138 4.84 10.61 -1.75
C ASP A 138 6.01 10.12 -2.61
N ARG A 139 7.06 9.66 -1.92
CA ARG A 139 8.34 9.19 -2.44
C ARG A 139 8.86 7.99 -1.64
N PRO A 140 9.60 7.05 -2.26
CA PRO A 140 9.85 5.73 -1.66
C PRO A 140 10.96 5.71 -0.58
N ASP A 141 11.81 6.74 -0.49
CA ASP A 141 12.77 6.90 0.61
C ASP A 141 12.15 7.44 1.91
N VAL A 142 10.88 7.88 1.89
CA VAL A 142 10.17 8.31 3.09
C VAL A 142 9.37 7.15 3.67
N MET A 143 9.91 6.55 4.74
CA MET A 143 9.33 5.38 5.38
C MET A 143 8.89 5.63 6.82
N ALA A 144 7.72 5.12 7.18
CA ALA A 144 7.15 5.22 8.53
C ALA A 144 6.35 3.97 8.90
N PRO A 145 6.15 3.67 10.20
CA PRO A 145 5.12 2.73 10.63
C PRO A 145 3.73 3.35 10.40
N PHE A 146 2.73 2.51 10.08
CA PHE A 146 1.37 2.95 9.82
C PHE A 146 0.38 2.32 10.79
N ARG A 147 -0.55 3.14 11.29
CA ARG A 147 -1.73 2.75 12.05
C ARG A 147 -2.94 3.20 11.27
N VAL A 148 -3.84 2.27 10.98
CA VAL A 148 -4.96 2.52 10.07
C VAL A 148 -6.25 2.09 10.75
N ARG A 149 -7.19 3.03 10.86
CA ARG A 149 -8.56 2.78 11.25
C ARG A 149 -9.45 2.91 10.02
N ILE A 150 -10.32 1.92 9.83
CA ILE A 150 -11.31 1.91 8.75
C ILE A 150 -12.68 1.92 9.42
N GLU A 151 -13.55 2.86 9.04
CA GLU A 151 -14.94 2.97 9.48
C GLU A 151 -15.86 2.79 8.26
N SER A 152 -16.71 1.76 8.30
CA SER A 152 -17.64 1.41 7.22
C SER A 152 -18.65 0.34 7.68
N ASP A 153 -19.83 0.33 7.08
CA ASP A 153 -20.85 -0.72 7.29
C ASP A 153 -20.54 -2.03 6.53
N LEU A 154 -19.46 -2.07 5.75
CA LEU A 154 -19.03 -3.27 5.02
C LEU A 154 -18.46 -4.34 5.97
N PRO A 155 -18.68 -5.64 5.68
CA PRO A 155 -18.35 -6.72 6.62
C PRO A 155 -16.84 -7.03 6.71
N VAL A 156 -16.08 -6.75 5.66
CA VAL A 156 -14.63 -7.01 5.60
C VAL A 156 -13.89 -5.69 5.46
N LEU A 157 -12.96 -5.42 6.38
CA LEU A 157 -12.15 -4.20 6.46
C LEU A 157 -10.68 -4.56 6.70
N LEU A 158 -9.84 -4.41 5.69
CA LEU A 158 -8.45 -4.85 5.68
C LEU A 158 -7.49 -3.69 5.40
N SER A 159 -6.33 -3.72 6.04
CA SER A 159 -5.19 -2.84 5.76
C SER A 159 -3.88 -3.59 6.04
N ASN A 160 -2.73 -2.99 5.77
CA ASN A 160 -1.42 -3.58 6.06
C ASN A 160 -1.21 -3.94 7.54
N GLY A 161 -0.31 -4.89 7.80
CA GLY A 161 0.14 -5.23 9.14
C GLY A 161 -0.75 -6.23 9.86
N ASN A 162 -0.82 -6.13 11.18
CA ASN A 162 -1.63 -7.03 12.02
C ASN A 162 -2.95 -6.35 12.43
N PRO A 163 -4.07 -7.10 12.50
CA PRO A 163 -5.31 -6.59 13.08
C PRO A 163 -5.11 -6.40 14.59
N THR A 164 -5.50 -5.24 15.11
CA THR A 164 -5.27 -4.88 16.52
C THR A 164 -6.55 -4.73 17.33
N ALA A 165 -7.61 -4.26 16.71
CA ALA A 165 -8.94 -4.17 17.30
C ALA A 165 -10.01 -4.06 16.22
N SER A 166 -11.23 -4.49 16.51
CA SER A 166 -12.38 -4.29 15.63
C SER A 166 -13.67 -4.19 16.44
N GLY A 167 -14.71 -3.64 15.81
CA GLY A 167 -16.04 -3.54 16.38
C GLY A 167 -17.08 -3.37 15.28
N ALA A 168 -18.35 -3.20 15.66
CA ALA A 168 -19.40 -2.90 14.69
C ALA A 168 -19.07 -1.62 13.93
N GLY A 169 -18.92 -1.73 12.61
CA GLY A 169 -18.65 -0.61 11.72
C GLY A 169 -17.19 -0.14 11.66
N TRP A 170 -16.22 -0.86 12.26
CA TRP A 170 -14.81 -0.45 12.18
C TRP A 170 -13.77 -1.55 12.44
N ALA A 171 -12.55 -1.35 11.90
CA ALA A 171 -11.36 -2.17 12.18
C ALA A 171 -10.10 -1.31 12.28
N ASN A 172 -9.17 -1.70 13.17
CA ASN A 172 -7.87 -1.08 13.37
C ASN A 172 -6.75 -2.06 13.00
N TRP A 173 -5.80 -1.58 12.22
CA TRP A 173 -4.63 -2.30 11.73
C TRP A 173 -3.36 -1.54 12.13
N THR A 174 -2.29 -2.26 12.44
CA THR A 174 -0.98 -1.66 12.71
C THR A 174 0.10 -2.45 12.01
N ASP A 175 0.86 -1.75 11.17
CA ASP A 175 2.07 -2.28 10.56
C ASP A 175 3.28 -1.78 11.35
N PRO A 176 3.98 -2.66 12.08
CA PRO A 176 5.13 -2.28 12.89
C PRO A 176 6.37 -1.97 12.05
N TRP A 177 6.39 -2.37 10.78
CA TRP A 177 7.53 -2.14 9.89
C TRP A 177 7.41 -0.77 9.23
N LYS A 178 8.53 -0.05 9.18
CA LYS A 178 8.62 1.17 8.37
C LYS A 178 8.47 0.78 6.90
N LYS A 179 7.55 1.45 6.20
CA LYS A 179 7.35 1.29 4.76
C LYS A 179 7.11 2.64 4.09
N PRO A 180 7.44 2.76 2.79
CA PRO A 180 6.99 3.87 1.98
C PRO A 180 5.49 3.80 1.69
N ALA A 181 4.92 4.95 1.33
CA ALA A 181 3.48 5.08 1.12
C ALA A 181 2.94 4.29 -0.08
N TYR A 182 3.77 4.00 -1.08
CA TYR A 182 3.37 3.18 -2.23
C TYR A 182 2.97 1.74 -1.83
N LEU A 183 3.42 1.24 -0.68
CA LEU A 183 3.06 -0.08 -0.14
C LEU A 183 1.82 -0.04 0.76
N PHE A 184 1.17 1.12 0.92
CA PHE A 184 -0.08 1.24 1.63
C PHE A 184 -1.20 0.52 0.87
N ALA A 185 -1.99 -0.27 1.59
CA ALA A 185 -3.21 -0.86 1.08
C ALA A 185 -4.39 -0.73 2.05
N LEU A 186 -5.57 -0.51 1.47
CA LEU A 186 -6.86 -0.62 2.13
C LEU A 186 -7.83 -1.38 1.22
N VAL A 187 -8.53 -2.35 1.80
CA VAL A 187 -9.63 -3.06 1.14
C VAL A 187 -10.85 -3.08 2.04
N ALA A 188 -12.03 -2.79 1.48
CA ALA A 188 -13.31 -2.98 2.16
C ALA A 188 -14.41 -3.48 1.22
N GLY A 189 -15.19 -4.50 1.60
CA GLY A 189 -16.23 -5.06 0.74
C GLY A 189 -17.03 -6.22 1.35
N ASP A 190 -18.06 -6.71 0.64
CA ASP A 190 -18.68 -8.02 0.91
C ASP A 190 -17.83 -9.13 0.29
N LEU A 191 -16.82 -9.55 1.05
CA LEU A 191 -15.86 -10.58 0.67
C LEU A 191 -16.00 -11.81 1.57
N VAL A 192 -15.54 -12.94 1.04
CA VAL A 192 -15.39 -14.20 1.76
C VAL A 192 -13.93 -14.64 1.67
N ALA A 193 -13.45 -15.36 2.68
CA ALA A 193 -12.05 -15.78 2.75
C ALA A 193 -11.91 -17.29 2.68
N VAL A 194 -10.95 -17.75 1.87
CA VAL A 194 -10.39 -19.10 1.94
C VAL A 194 -9.16 -19.04 2.84
N HIS A 195 -9.23 -19.74 3.98
CA HIS A 195 -8.22 -19.70 5.01
C HIS A 195 -7.30 -20.92 4.98
N ASP A 196 -6.02 -20.69 5.29
CA ASP A 196 -5.05 -21.74 5.62
C ASP A 196 -4.00 -21.17 6.60
N SER A 197 -2.91 -21.89 6.83
CA SER A 197 -1.80 -21.42 7.64
C SER A 197 -0.46 -21.95 7.13
N PHE A 198 0.60 -21.21 7.47
CA PHE A 198 1.98 -21.62 7.25
C PHE A 198 2.75 -21.56 8.57
N ILE A 199 3.63 -22.52 8.82
CA ILE A 199 4.55 -22.47 9.97
C ILE A 199 5.93 -22.22 9.40
N THR A 200 6.50 -21.08 9.75
CA THR A 200 7.83 -20.71 9.32
C THR A 200 8.90 -21.60 9.94
N ARG A 201 10.11 -21.61 9.38
CA ARG A 201 11.23 -22.38 9.92
C ARG A 201 11.59 -22.05 11.37
N SER A 202 11.32 -20.84 11.88
CA SER A 202 11.51 -20.49 13.30
C SER A 202 10.33 -20.87 14.20
N GLY A 203 9.24 -21.39 13.62
CA GLY A 203 8.04 -21.83 14.33
C GLY A 203 6.94 -20.76 14.43
N ARG A 204 7.05 -19.63 13.73
CA ARG A 204 5.96 -18.63 13.67
C ARG A 204 4.81 -19.22 12.86
N LYS A 205 3.62 -19.22 13.45
CA LYS A 205 2.38 -19.51 12.71
C LYS A 205 1.90 -18.24 12.01
N VAL A 206 1.77 -18.30 10.69
CA VAL A 206 1.21 -17.24 9.84
C VAL A 206 -0.17 -17.68 9.40
N ALA A 207 -1.19 -16.85 9.64
CA ALA A 207 -2.52 -17.09 9.10
C ALA A 207 -2.59 -16.58 7.65
N LEU A 208 -3.06 -17.43 6.74
CA LEU A 208 -3.19 -17.10 5.33
C LEU A 208 -4.67 -16.91 4.99
N ALA A 209 -4.98 -15.90 4.20
CA ALA A 209 -6.34 -15.68 3.70
C ALA A 209 -6.33 -15.16 2.27
N ILE A 210 -7.11 -15.81 1.40
CA ILE A 210 -7.43 -15.30 0.06
C ILE A 210 -8.87 -14.82 0.09
N TRP A 211 -9.05 -13.51 -0.09
CA TRP A 211 -10.33 -12.82 -0.06
C TRP A 211 -10.87 -12.65 -1.48
N VAL A 212 -12.08 -13.14 -1.69
CA VAL A 212 -12.75 -13.17 -2.99
C VAL A 212 -14.23 -12.83 -2.85
N ARG A 213 -14.92 -12.64 -3.97
CA ARG A 213 -16.38 -12.53 -3.96
C ARG A 213 -17.01 -13.88 -3.66
N ARG A 214 -18.22 -13.85 -3.10
CA ARG A 214 -19.01 -15.06 -2.86
C ARG A 214 -19.28 -15.79 -4.17
N GLY A 215 -18.98 -17.09 -4.22
CA GLY A 215 -19.05 -17.95 -5.40
C GLY A 215 -17.68 -18.29 -6.01
N ASP A 216 -16.61 -17.60 -5.61
CA ASP A 216 -15.27 -17.79 -6.16
C ASP A 216 -14.35 -18.64 -5.27
N GLU A 217 -14.81 -19.05 -4.09
CA GLU A 217 -14.02 -19.76 -3.07
C GLU A 217 -13.35 -21.02 -3.63
N ASP A 218 -14.09 -21.81 -4.41
CA ASP A 218 -13.63 -23.08 -4.97
C ASP A 218 -12.49 -22.93 -5.99
N ARG A 219 -12.19 -21.70 -6.42
CA ARG A 219 -11.15 -21.37 -7.40
C ARG A 219 -9.84 -20.85 -6.76
N CYS A 220 -9.77 -20.80 -5.43
CA CYS A 220 -8.61 -20.27 -4.69
C CYS A 220 -7.56 -21.33 -4.32
N ALA A 221 -7.88 -22.61 -4.47
CA ALA A 221 -7.06 -23.71 -3.94
C ALA A 221 -5.62 -23.69 -4.47
N TYR A 222 -5.46 -23.43 -5.78
CA TYR A 222 -4.14 -23.39 -6.40
C TYR A 222 -3.32 -22.18 -5.94
N ALA A 223 -3.91 -20.98 -5.89
CA ALA A 223 -3.22 -19.79 -5.38
C ALA A 223 -2.77 -19.95 -3.92
N MET A 224 -3.58 -20.59 -3.06
CA MET A 224 -3.19 -20.88 -1.67
C MET A 224 -2.01 -21.86 -1.59
N ASP A 225 -2.01 -22.89 -2.44
CA ASP A 225 -0.88 -23.82 -2.54
C ASP A 225 0.39 -23.12 -3.02
N SER A 226 0.31 -22.35 -4.11
CA SER A 226 1.43 -21.57 -4.65
C SER A 226 2.01 -20.65 -3.59
N LEU A 227 1.18 -19.93 -2.83
CA LEU A 227 1.65 -19.06 -1.74
C LEU A 227 2.48 -19.85 -0.71
N LYS A 228 2.00 -21.00 -0.24
CA LYS A 228 2.73 -21.83 0.73
C LYS A 228 4.05 -22.36 0.15
N ARG A 229 4.07 -22.72 -1.13
CA ARG A 229 5.30 -23.15 -1.83
C ARG A 229 6.29 -22.00 -1.97
N SER A 230 5.84 -20.79 -2.30
CA SER A 230 6.68 -19.60 -2.34
C SER A 230 7.27 -19.28 -0.96
N MET A 231 6.45 -19.35 0.10
CA MET A 231 6.91 -19.18 1.48
C MET A 231 8.03 -20.17 1.84
N LYS A 232 7.80 -21.46 1.55
CA LYS A 232 8.78 -22.52 1.85
C LYS A 232 10.05 -22.39 1.02
N TRP A 233 9.92 -22.10 -0.27
CA TRP A 233 11.06 -21.98 -1.17
C TRP A 233 11.96 -20.79 -0.79
N ASP A 234 11.40 -19.63 -0.44
CA ASP A 234 12.22 -18.48 -0.04
C ASP A 234 12.97 -18.75 1.29
N GLU A 235 12.38 -19.55 2.18
CA GLU A 235 13.05 -20.04 3.40
C GLU A 235 14.21 -20.99 3.10
N ASP A 236 14.03 -21.93 2.17
CA ASP A 236 15.03 -22.94 1.82
C ASP A 236 16.17 -22.35 0.98
N THR A 237 15.82 -21.57 -0.04
CA THR A 237 16.75 -21.09 -1.07
C THR A 237 17.50 -19.83 -0.63
N TYR A 238 16.80 -18.87 -0.01
CA TYR A 238 17.39 -17.58 0.39
C TYR A 238 17.42 -17.36 1.90
N GLY A 239 16.86 -18.27 2.69
CA GLY A 239 16.75 -18.09 4.13
C GLY A 239 15.88 -16.90 4.52
N ARG A 240 14.88 -16.56 3.72
CA ARG A 240 13.96 -15.45 3.94
C ARG A 240 12.68 -15.97 4.59
N GLU A 241 12.35 -15.41 5.74
CA GLU A 241 11.21 -15.83 6.55
C GLU A 241 10.19 -14.67 6.64
N TYR A 242 8.91 -15.00 6.66
CA TYR A 242 7.84 -14.01 6.79
C TYR A 242 7.78 -13.37 8.19
N ASP A 243 7.37 -12.11 8.26
CA ASP A 243 7.62 -11.21 9.39
C ASP A 243 6.36 -10.58 10.01
N LEU A 244 5.16 -10.99 9.59
CA LEU A 244 3.87 -10.60 10.17
C LEU A 244 3.06 -11.83 10.63
N GLU A 245 1.92 -11.60 11.28
CA GLU A 245 1.05 -12.66 11.80
C GLU A 245 0.04 -13.15 10.76
N VAL A 246 -0.31 -12.29 9.80
CA VAL A 246 -1.28 -12.57 8.73
C VAL A 246 -0.68 -12.22 7.38
N PHE A 247 -1.01 -13.02 6.36
CA PHE A 247 -0.74 -12.72 4.96
C PHE A 247 -2.06 -12.80 4.18
N ASN A 248 -2.52 -11.66 3.67
CA ASN A 248 -3.77 -11.56 2.94
C ASN A 248 -3.51 -11.33 1.45
N ILE A 249 -4.26 -12.04 0.61
CA ILE A 249 -4.40 -11.74 -0.82
C ILE A 249 -5.86 -11.36 -1.07
N VAL A 250 -6.11 -10.31 -1.83
CA VAL A 250 -7.45 -9.91 -2.26
C VAL A 250 -7.52 -9.96 -3.78
N ALA A 251 -8.47 -10.72 -4.32
CA ALA A 251 -8.75 -10.75 -5.75
C ALA A 251 -9.79 -9.68 -6.13
N VAL A 252 -9.44 -8.80 -7.07
CA VAL A 252 -10.32 -7.76 -7.64
C VAL A 252 -10.33 -7.84 -9.17
N ASP A 253 -11.43 -7.47 -9.81
CA ASP A 253 -11.56 -7.56 -11.28
C ASP A 253 -10.98 -6.34 -12.00
N ASP A 254 -11.25 -5.14 -11.46
CA ASP A 254 -10.77 -3.88 -12.01
C ASP A 254 -9.42 -3.54 -11.38
N PHE A 255 -8.32 -3.94 -12.04
CA PHE A 255 -6.95 -3.66 -11.62
C PHE A 255 -6.08 -3.37 -12.84
N ASN A 256 -5.37 -2.23 -12.85
CA ASN A 256 -4.53 -1.82 -13.99
C ASN A 256 -3.32 -2.75 -14.20
N MET A 257 -2.78 -3.27 -13.10
CA MET A 257 -1.60 -4.14 -13.08
C MET A 257 -2.01 -5.62 -12.97
N GLY A 258 -1.02 -6.52 -12.91
CA GLY A 258 -1.26 -7.93 -12.60
C GLY A 258 -1.60 -8.12 -11.12
N ALA A 259 -0.68 -7.71 -10.26
CA ALA A 259 -0.84 -7.72 -8.81
C ALA A 259 0.02 -6.59 -8.20
N MET A 260 -0.03 -6.46 -6.88
CA MET A 260 0.70 -5.42 -6.15
C MET A 260 1.17 -5.94 -4.79
N GLU A 261 2.41 -5.63 -4.42
CA GLU A 261 3.14 -6.24 -3.33
C GLU A 261 2.83 -5.68 -1.93
N ASN A 262 1.68 -5.00 -1.76
CA ASN A 262 1.41 -4.21 -0.55
C ASN A 262 1.62 -5.05 0.72
N LYS A 263 2.41 -4.53 1.67
CA LYS A 263 2.94 -5.29 2.82
C LYS A 263 1.83 -6.00 3.62
N GLY A 264 1.73 -7.32 3.48
CA GLY A 264 0.77 -8.19 4.17
C GLY A 264 -0.69 -8.13 3.66
N LEU A 265 -0.96 -7.37 2.61
CA LEU A 265 -2.26 -7.24 1.96
C LEU A 265 -2.09 -7.07 0.44
N ASN A 266 -1.64 -8.13 -0.23
CA ASN A 266 -1.47 -8.08 -1.66
C ASN A 266 -2.83 -7.97 -2.37
N ILE A 267 -2.89 -7.17 -3.42
CA ILE A 267 -4.10 -7.00 -4.24
C ILE A 267 -3.77 -7.52 -5.63
N PHE A 268 -4.58 -8.44 -6.13
CA PHE A 268 -4.36 -9.12 -7.39
C PHE A 268 -5.54 -8.88 -8.33
N ASN A 269 -5.24 -8.81 -9.62
CA ASN A 269 -6.25 -9.06 -10.64
C ASN A 269 -6.76 -10.50 -10.48
N SER A 270 -8.09 -10.69 -10.48
CA SER A 270 -8.72 -12.00 -10.25
C SER A 270 -8.25 -13.08 -11.22
N LYS A 271 -7.82 -12.72 -12.43
CA LYS A 271 -7.22 -13.64 -13.42
C LYS A 271 -5.92 -14.30 -12.95
N LEU A 272 -5.24 -13.71 -11.97
CA LEU A 272 -3.98 -14.19 -11.42
C LEU A 272 -4.16 -14.83 -10.03
N VAL A 273 -5.41 -15.16 -9.66
CA VAL A 273 -5.74 -15.88 -8.42
C VAL A 273 -6.72 -17.03 -8.69
N LEU A 274 -7.79 -16.77 -9.45
CA LEU A 274 -8.90 -17.69 -9.60
C LEU A 274 -8.65 -18.68 -10.74
N ALA A 275 -8.52 -19.97 -10.41
CA ALA A 275 -8.39 -21.04 -11.40
C ALA A 275 -9.19 -22.29 -11.03
N SER A 276 -9.73 -22.95 -12.05
CA SER A 276 -10.27 -24.32 -11.97
C SER A 276 -9.89 -25.09 -13.25
N PRO A 277 -9.81 -26.44 -13.20
CA PRO A 277 -9.51 -27.24 -14.38
C PRO A 277 -10.47 -27.04 -15.56
N GLU A 278 -11.69 -26.60 -15.28
CA GLU A 278 -12.72 -26.35 -16.29
C GLU A 278 -12.58 -24.98 -16.99
N THR A 279 -11.93 -24.01 -16.33
CA THR A 279 -11.89 -22.61 -16.82
C THR A 279 -10.49 -22.06 -17.06
N ALA A 280 -9.44 -22.70 -16.52
CA ALA A 280 -8.05 -22.25 -16.62
C ALA A 280 -7.21 -23.23 -17.44
N THR A 281 -6.32 -22.70 -18.26
CA THR A 281 -5.32 -23.47 -19.00
C THR A 281 -4.09 -23.76 -18.15
N ASP A 282 -3.24 -24.70 -18.57
CA ASP A 282 -1.96 -24.97 -17.90
C ASP A 282 -1.10 -23.69 -17.78
N LEU A 283 -1.12 -22.84 -18.81
CA LEU A 283 -0.42 -21.56 -18.80
C LEU A 283 -1.01 -20.56 -17.79
N ASP A 284 -2.32 -20.63 -17.52
CA ASP A 284 -2.93 -19.79 -16.48
C ASP A 284 -2.49 -20.26 -15.09
N PHE A 285 -2.40 -21.57 -14.87
CA PHE A 285 -1.83 -22.13 -13.64
C PHE A 285 -0.37 -21.71 -13.44
N GLU A 286 0.49 -21.87 -14.44
CA GLU A 286 1.89 -21.42 -14.39
C GLU A 286 2.01 -19.92 -14.07
N ARG A 287 1.16 -19.09 -14.67
CA ARG A 287 1.13 -17.63 -14.40
C ARG A 287 0.69 -17.30 -12.98
N ILE A 288 -0.34 -17.97 -12.47
CA ILE A 288 -0.81 -17.78 -11.09
C ILE A 288 0.31 -18.12 -10.12
N GLU A 289 0.98 -19.26 -10.32
CA GLU A 289 2.11 -19.67 -9.49
C GLU A 289 3.24 -18.65 -9.51
N GLY A 290 3.68 -18.24 -10.70
CA GLY A 290 4.77 -17.28 -10.87
C GLY A 290 4.46 -15.93 -10.24
N VAL A 291 3.26 -15.37 -10.46
CA VAL A 291 2.90 -14.06 -9.91
C VAL A 291 2.66 -14.13 -8.40
N ILE A 292 2.00 -15.16 -7.87
CA ILE A 292 1.86 -15.34 -6.41
C ILE A 292 3.24 -15.37 -5.73
N ALA A 293 4.20 -16.06 -6.35
CA ALA A 293 5.56 -16.10 -5.87
C ALA A 293 6.26 -14.74 -5.97
N HIS A 294 6.15 -14.06 -7.11
CA HIS A 294 6.69 -12.72 -7.34
C HIS A 294 6.26 -11.74 -6.24
N GLU A 295 4.95 -11.62 -6.00
CA GLU A 295 4.42 -10.72 -4.98
C GLU A 295 4.83 -11.11 -3.56
N TYR A 296 4.93 -12.41 -3.26
CA TYR A 296 5.45 -12.86 -1.97
C TYR A 296 6.93 -12.50 -1.80
N PHE A 297 7.75 -12.68 -2.84
CA PHE A 297 9.18 -12.44 -2.80
C PHE A 297 9.54 -10.96 -2.61
N HIS A 298 8.70 -10.05 -3.13
CA HIS A 298 8.80 -8.62 -2.85
C HIS A 298 8.74 -8.28 -1.36
N ASN A 299 8.17 -9.15 -0.51
CA ASN A 299 8.19 -8.95 0.95
C ASN A 299 9.61 -8.69 1.49
N TRP A 300 10.62 -9.27 0.84
CA TRP A 300 12.04 -8.97 1.09
C TRP A 300 12.65 -8.02 0.06
N THR A 301 12.48 -8.31 -1.23
CA THR A 301 13.11 -7.59 -2.34
C THR A 301 12.19 -6.52 -2.93
N GLY A 302 11.82 -5.55 -2.10
CA GLY A 302 10.90 -4.45 -2.46
C GLY A 302 10.31 -3.78 -1.23
N ASN A 303 9.95 -4.58 -0.22
CA ASN A 303 9.30 -4.08 0.98
C ASN A 303 10.27 -3.85 2.13
N ARG A 304 10.96 -4.91 2.59
CA ARG A 304 11.94 -4.79 3.68
C ARG A 304 13.18 -4.01 3.27
N ILE A 305 13.55 -4.09 2.00
CA ILE A 305 14.56 -3.27 1.35
C ILE A 305 13.86 -2.67 0.13
N THR A 306 13.61 -1.37 0.17
CA THR A 306 12.87 -0.64 -0.88
C THR A 306 13.77 0.30 -1.68
N CYS A 307 13.20 0.95 -2.68
CA CYS A 307 13.87 1.89 -3.57
C CYS A 307 14.11 3.25 -2.88
N ARG A 308 15.26 3.88 -3.15
CA ARG A 308 15.52 5.26 -2.71
C ARG A 308 14.70 6.28 -3.52
N ASP A 309 14.57 6.02 -4.81
CA ASP A 309 13.82 6.82 -5.77
C ASP A 309 13.36 5.90 -6.91
N TRP A 310 12.41 6.36 -7.71
CA TRP A 310 11.80 5.55 -8.76
C TRP A 310 12.73 5.20 -9.92
N PHE A 311 13.88 5.87 -10.09
CA PHE A 311 14.90 5.43 -11.05
C PHE A 311 15.55 4.11 -10.63
N GLN A 312 15.42 3.72 -9.36
CA GLN A 312 15.90 2.45 -8.83
C GLN A 312 14.86 1.32 -8.96
N LEU A 313 13.77 1.48 -9.71
CA LEU A 313 12.71 0.47 -9.83
C LEU A 313 13.26 -0.94 -10.15
N CYS A 314 14.24 -1.02 -11.06
CA CYS A 314 14.89 -2.28 -11.45
C CYS A 314 15.60 -3.00 -10.28
N LEU A 315 15.93 -2.30 -9.17
CA LEU A 315 16.47 -2.91 -7.95
C LEU A 315 15.48 -3.94 -7.38
N LYS A 316 14.20 -3.57 -7.25
CA LYS A 316 13.16 -4.46 -6.72
C LYS A 316 12.62 -5.37 -7.82
N GLU A 317 12.29 -4.82 -8.98
CA GLU A 317 11.65 -5.55 -10.07
C GLU A 317 12.59 -6.57 -10.69
N GLY A 318 13.79 -6.15 -11.11
CA GLY A 318 14.74 -7.05 -11.78
C GLY A 318 15.18 -8.21 -10.89
N LEU A 319 15.38 -7.94 -9.59
CA LEU A 319 15.73 -8.97 -8.62
C LEU A 319 14.56 -9.91 -8.30
N THR A 320 13.34 -9.38 -8.21
CA THR A 320 12.15 -10.20 -7.88
C THR A 320 11.70 -11.04 -9.07
N VAL A 321 11.77 -10.50 -10.29
CA VAL A 321 11.60 -11.27 -11.54
C VAL A 321 12.60 -12.42 -11.60
N PHE A 322 13.87 -12.17 -11.26
CA PHE A 322 14.86 -13.24 -11.22
C PHE A 322 14.49 -14.33 -10.18
N ARG A 323 13.97 -13.94 -9.02
CA ARG A 323 13.54 -14.87 -7.96
C ARG A 323 12.34 -15.72 -8.39
N ASP A 324 11.32 -15.15 -9.04
CA ASP A 324 10.18 -15.93 -9.53
C ASP A 324 10.54 -16.91 -10.66
N GLN A 325 11.50 -16.53 -11.52
CA GLN A 325 11.99 -17.41 -12.57
C GLN A 325 12.75 -18.61 -12.00
N GLN A 326 13.55 -18.39 -10.94
CA GLN A 326 14.22 -19.49 -10.25
C GLN A 326 13.22 -20.40 -9.54
N PHE A 327 12.24 -19.82 -8.85
CA PHE A 327 11.17 -20.59 -8.20
C PHE A 327 10.40 -21.46 -9.20
N SER A 328 10.03 -20.90 -10.35
CA SER A 328 9.27 -21.64 -11.38
C SER A 328 10.11 -22.67 -12.13
N SER A 329 11.45 -22.63 -11.99
CA SER A 329 12.37 -23.59 -12.64
C SER A 329 12.67 -24.83 -11.78
N ASP A 330 12.44 -24.76 -10.47
CA ASP A 330 12.72 -25.83 -9.49
C ASP A 330 11.53 -26.80 -9.34
#